data_AF-A0A735IFD8-F1
#
_entry.id   AF-A0A735IFD8-F1
#
_cell.length_a   1.000
_cell.length_b   1.000
_cell.length_c   1.000
_cell.angle_alpha   90.00
_cell.angle_beta   90.00
_cell.angle_gamma   90.00
#
_symmetry.space_group_name_H-M   'P 1'
#
loop_
_entity.id
_entity.type
_entity.pdbx_description
1 polymer ?
#
loop_
_entity_poly.entity_id
_entity_poly.type
_entity_poly.pdbx_seq_one_letter_code
_entity_poly.pdbx_strand_id
1 'polypeptide(L)'
;GLTLEELLTIYRVQFPVMRQYEADTWYDQNGRIIFTPSKGLVGVGLPRTARKADLKNGFVFNVDSPDWTGGDCTDQAIGWDDVKHLQTGTVSVTFDDYTRSDEGERRTVIWQAPFIKPDREDDYKVAWAFFAQDKESV
;
A
#
# COMPACT_ATOMS: atom_id res chain seq x y z
N GLY A 1 23.28 24.66 -9.77
CA GLY A 1 22.80 23.42 -9.14
C GLY A 1 21.47 23.04 -9.76
N LEU A 2 21.03 21.79 -9.59
CA LEU A 2 19.74 21.29 -10.07
C LEU A 2 18.58 22.11 -9.48
N THR A 3 17.57 22.45 -10.29
CA THR A 3 16.34 23.12 -9.86
C THR A 3 15.22 22.11 -9.56
N LEU A 4 14.19 22.54 -8.83
CA LEU A 4 13.00 21.71 -8.57
C LEU A 4 12.32 21.27 -9.88
N GLU A 5 12.22 22.16 -10.86
CA GLU A 5 11.62 21.84 -12.16
C GLU A 5 12.43 20.78 -12.92
N GLU A 6 13.75 20.87 -12.89
CA GLU A 6 14.62 19.86 -13.50
C GLU A 6 14.51 18.52 -12.77
N LEU A 7 14.45 18.51 -11.43
CA LEU A 7 14.22 17.28 -10.65
C LEU A 7 12.90 16.61 -11.03
N LEU A 8 11.79 17.36 -11.06
CA LEU A 8 10.49 16.84 -11.45
C LEU A 8 10.49 16.36 -12.91
N THR A 9 11.20 17.05 -13.80
CA THR A 9 11.36 16.64 -15.20
C THR A 9 12.11 15.31 -15.32
N ILE A 10 13.23 15.15 -14.60
CA ILE A 10 13.98 13.90 -14.54
C ILE A 10 13.07 12.78 -14.03
N TYR A 11 12.33 13.02 -12.94
CA TYR A 11 11.39 12.05 -12.39
C TYR A 11 10.36 11.58 -13.43
N ARG A 12 9.74 12.53 -14.12
CA ARG A 12 8.70 12.26 -15.13
C ARG A 12 9.22 11.48 -16.33
N VAL A 13 10.43 11.78 -16.80
CA VAL A 13 10.99 11.24 -18.06
C VAL A 13 11.79 9.96 -17.83
N GLN A 14 12.61 9.89 -16.80
CA GLN A 14 13.54 8.76 -16.60
C GLN A 14 12.91 7.58 -15.86
N PHE A 15 11.86 7.80 -15.07
CA PHE A 15 11.26 6.76 -14.23
C PHE A 15 9.77 6.48 -14.53
N PRO A 16 9.34 6.37 -15.80
CA PRO A 16 7.92 6.23 -16.15
C PRO A 16 7.27 4.97 -15.55
N VAL A 17 8.02 3.87 -15.45
CA VAL A 17 7.52 2.61 -14.87
C VAL A 17 7.35 2.73 -13.34
N MET A 18 8.36 3.28 -12.65
CA MET A 18 8.24 3.48 -11.20
C MET A 18 7.11 4.46 -10.87
N ARG A 19 6.96 5.54 -11.64
CA ARG A 19 5.83 6.47 -11.54
C ARG A 19 4.49 5.78 -11.62
N GLN A 20 4.34 4.85 -12.57
CA GLN A 20 3.09 4.11 -12.72
C GLN A 20 2.81 3.24 -11.48
N TYR A 21 3.82 2.61 -10.90
CA TYR A 21 3.65 1.83 -9.67
C TYR A 21 3.33 2.70 -8.46
N GLU A 22 4.03 3.81 -8.29
CA GLU A 22 3.81 4.76 -7.20
C GLU A 22 2.41 5.38 -7.29
N ALA A 23 1.95 5.74 -8.48
CA ALA A 23 0.64 6.36 -8.73
C ALA A 23 -0.57 5.46 -8.45
N ASP A 24 -0.35 4.20 -8.07
CA ASP A 24 -1.38 3.21 -7.74
C ASP A 24 -0.95 2.30 -6.57
N THR A 25 0.06 2.71 -5.80
CA THR A 25 0.41 2.06 -4.53
C THR A 25 -0.29 2.79 -3.38
N TRP A 26 -1.01 2.04 -2.55
CA TRP A 26 -1.84 2.56 -1.47
C TRP A 26 -1.32 2.09 -0.13
N TYR A 27 -1.40 2.98 0.86
CA TYR A 27 -0.90 2.79 2.20
C TYR A 27 -2.03 2.97 3.23
N ASP A 28 -1.87 2.32 4.37
CA ASP A 28 -2.64 2.62 5.57
C ASP A 28 -2.06 3.84 6.30
N GLN A 29 -2.76 4.30 7.35
CA GLN A 29 -2.32 5.45 8.16
C GLN A 29 -0.97 5.26 8.87
N ASN A 30 -0.50 4.01 9.00
CA ASN A 30 0.77 3.68 9.63
C ASN A 30 1.91 3.52 8.63
N GLY A 31 1.67 3.80 7.34
CA GLY A 31 2.66 3.69 6.27
C GLY A 31 2.89 2.27 5.76
N ARG A 32 2.00 1.31 6.07
CA ARG A 32 2.04 -0.05 5.51
C ARG A 32 1.33 -0.07 4.16
N ILE A 33 1.94 -0.69 3.16
CA ILE A 33 1.30 -0.92 1.86
C ILE A 33 0.13 -1.88 2.03
N ILE A 34 -1.09 -1.45 1.70
CA ILE A 34 -2.26 -2.31 1.58
C ILE A 34 -2.43 -2.84 0.15
N PHE A 35 -1.95 -2.11 -0.85
CA PHE A 35 -2.02 -2.55 -2.24
C PHE A 35 -0.90 -1.93 -3.08
N THR A 36 -0.30 -2.71 -3.98
CA THR A 36 0.62 -2.21 -5.00
C THR A 36 0.53 -3.03 -6.28
N PRO A 37 0.57 -2.42 -7.48
CA PRO A 37 0.72 -3.15 -8.75
C PRO A 37 2.19 -3.52 -9.06
N SER A 38 3.14 -3.09 -8.22
CA SER A 38 4.58 -3.29 -8.46
C SER A 38 4.95 -4.77 -8.58
N LYS A 39 5.57 -5.13 -9.70
CA LYS A 39 6.08 -6.48 -9.93
C LYS A 39 7.29 -6.83 -9.04
N GLY A 40 7.94 -5.83 -8.45
CA GLY A 40 9.04 -6.03 -7.51
C GLY A 40 8.59 -6.35 -6.07
N LEU A 41 7.29 -6.19 -5.78
CA LEU A 41 6.71 -6.35 -4.43
C LEU A 41 5.57 -7.37 -4.44
N VAL A 42 5.71 -8.46 -5.20
CA VAL A 42 4.70 -9.52 -5.25
C VAL A 42 4.49 -10.10 -3.84
N GLY A 43 3.23 -10.18 -3.43
CA GLY A 43 2.84 -10.68 -2.11
C GLY A 43 2.79 -9.61 -1.01
N VAL A 44 3.15 -8.36 -1.32
CA VAL A 44 2.94 -7.22 -0.42
C VAL A 44 1.53 -6.65 -0.59
N GLY A 45 0.78 -6.58 0.51
CA GLY A 45 -0.60 -6.09 0.49
C GLY A 45 -1.61 -7.12 -0.02
N LEU A 46 -2.84 -6.66 -0.22
CA LEU A 46 -3.91 -7.41 -0.86
C LEU A 46 -3.68 -7.53 -2.37
N PRO A 47 -4.16 -8.61 -3.01
CA PRO A 47 -4.27 -8.65 -4.46
C PRO A 47 -5.27 -7.59 -4.94
N ARG A 48 -5.17 -7.14 -6.20
CA ARG A 48 -6.13 -6.19 -6.79
C ARG A 48 -7.58 -6.68 -6.64
N THR A 49 -7.80 -7.92 -7.06
CA THR A 49 -9.10 -8.62 -6.99
C THR A 49 -8.96 -9.83 -6.08
N ALA A 50 -10.02 -10.14 -5.31
CA ALA A 50 -10.09 -11.31 -4.46
C ALA A 50 -9.68 -12.60 -5.18
N ARG A 51 -8.86 -13.43 -4.53
CA ARG A 51 -8.40 -14.72 -5.08
C ARG A 51 -8.92 -15.86 -4.22
N LYS A 52 -9.80 -16.70 -4.78
CA LYS A 52 -10.29 -17.91 -4.09
C LYS A 52 -9.17 -18.90 -3.72
N ALA A 53 -8.03 -18.84 -4.40
CA ALA A 53 -6.86 -19.64 -4.06
C ALA A 53 -6.28 -19.28 -2.69
N ASP A 54 -6.41 -18.03 -2.23
CA ASP A 54 -5.88 -17.61 -0.93
C ASP A 54 -6.61 -18.35 0.22
N LEU A 55 -7.93 -18.53 0.11
CA LEU A 55 -8.71 -19.34 1.05
C LEU A 55 -8.25 -20.80 1.09
N LYS A 56 -7.97 -21.39 -0.08
CA LYS A 56 -7.43 -22.77 -0.18
C LYS A 56 -6.05 -22.90 0.47
N ASN A 57 -5.29 -21.82 0.50
CA ASN A 57 -3.98 -21.73 1.14
C ASN A 57 -4.07 -21.32 2.62
N GLY A 58 -5.27 -21.34 3.22
CA GLY A 58 -5.45 -21.06 4.65
C GLY A 58 -5.41 -19.59 5.04
N PHE A 59 -5.53 -18.67 4.08
CA PHE A 59 -5.64 -17.24 4.35
C PHE A 59 -7.04 -16.96 4.92
N VAL A 60 -7.08 -16.24 6.03
CA VAL A 60 -8.33 -15.79 6.68
C VAL A 60 -8.35 -14.27 6.64
N PHE A 61 -9.43 -13.71 6.11
CA PHE A 61 -9.61 -12.27 5.95
C PHE A 61 -10.64 -11.76 6.95
N ASN A 62 -10.46 -10.54 7.43
CA ASN A 62 -11.46 -9.85 8.23
C ASN A 62 -11.54 -8.37 7.85
N VAL A 63 -12.74 -7.81 7.88
CA VAL A 63 -12.98 -6.37 7.74
C VAL A 63 -13.83 -5.93 8.90
N ASP A 64 -13.25 -5.12 9.77
CA ASP A 64 -13.95 -4.49 10.89
C ASP A 64 -14.13 -3.00 10.58
N SER A 65 -15.26 -2.67 9.95
CA SER A 65 -15.61 -1.30 9.59
C SER A 65 -17.13 -1.15 9.49
N PRO A 66 -17.70 -0.03 9.96
CA PRO A 66 -19.11 0.28 9.71
C PRO A 66 -19.42 0.52 8.23
N ASP A 67 -18.41 0.85 7.42
CA ASP A 67 -18.54 1.10 5.99
C ASP A 67 -18.58 -0.21 5.18
N TRP A 68 -18.32 -1.36 5.81
CA TRP A 68 -18.26 -2.65 5.14
C TRP A 68 -19.66 -3.23 4.86
N THR A 69 -19.93 -3.51 3.59
CA THR A 69 -21.21 -4.09 3.14
C THR A 69 -21.09 -5.51 2.60
N GLY A 70 -19.90 -6.12 2.64
CA GLY A 70 -19.67 -7.44 2.06
C GLY A 70 -20.10 -8.62 2.93
N GLY A 71 -20.59 -8.37 4.15
CA GLY A 71 -21.06 -9.42 5.06
C GLY A 71 -19.93 -10.10 5.83
N ASP A 72 -20.19 -11.32 6.32
CA ASP A 72 -19.20 -12.12 7.07
C ASP A 72 -18.02 -12.53 6.18
N CYS A 73 -16.80 -12.24 6.63
CA CYS A 73 -15.57 -12.52 5.90
C CYS A 73 -15.02 -13.93 6.11
N THR A 74 -15.60 -14.74 7.00
CA THR A 74 -15.05 -16.04 7.44
C THR A 74 -14.63 -16.97 6.28
N ASP A 75 -15.41 -16.99 5.19
CA ASP A 75 -15.13 -17.80 3.98
C ASP A 75 -14.99 -16.94 2.70
N GLN A 76 -14.68 -15.65 2.85
CA GLN A 76 -14.61 -14.71 1.73
C GLN A 76 -13.17 -14.27 1.47
N ALA A 77 -12.72 -14.44 0.23
CA ALA A 77 -11.49 -13.81 -0.24
C ALA A 77 -11.74 -12.32 -0.45
N ILE A 78 -10.76 -11.49 -0.09
CA ILE A 78 -10.85 -10.03 -0.20
C ILE A 78 -9.71 -9.51 -1.07
N GLY A 79 -10.04 -8.65 -2.02
CA GLY A 79 -9.08 -7.88 -2.79
C GLY A 79 -9.14 -6.39 -2.45
N TRP A 80 -8.16 -5.65 -2.96
CA TRP A 80 -8.08 -4.20 -2.82
C TRP A 80 -9.34 -3.49 -3.33
N ASP A 81 -9.88 -3.90 -4.48
CA ASP A 81 -11.07 -3.28 -5.07
C ASP A 81 -12.31 -3.38 -4.16
N ASP A 82 -12.34 -4.38 -3.26
CA ASP A 82 -13.42 -4.59 -2.31
C ASP A 82 -13.34 -3.65 -1.11
N VAL A 83 -12.14 -3.21 -0.69
CA VAL A 83 -11.94 -2.45 0.56
C VAL A 83 -11.44 -1.01 0.37
N LYS A 84 -11.05 -0.61 -0.84
CA LYS A 84 -10.48 0.72 -1.11
C LYS A 84 -11.36 1.91 -0.73
N HIS A 85 -12.66 1.67 -0.57
CA HIS A 85 -13.64 2.70 -0.26
C HIS A 85 -13.81 2.97 1.24
N LEU A 86 -13.28 2.10 2.11
CA LEU A 86 -13.43 2.21 3.56
C LEU A 86 -12.81 3.52 4.06
N GLN A 87 -13.57 4.28 4.86
CA GLN A 87 -13.10 5.54 5.46
C GLN A 87 -12.64 5.34 6.90
N THR A 88 -13.11 4.28 7.56
CA THR A 88 -12.76 3.95 8.94
C THR A 88 -12.60 2.44 9.11
N GLY A 89 -12.05 2.01 10.25
CA GLY A 89 -11.93 0.60 10.60
C GLY A 89 -10.66 -0.06 10.09
N THR A 90 -10.63 -1.40 10.13
CA THR A 90 -9.45 -2.20 9.81
C THR A 90 -9.75 -3.30 8.80
N VAL A 91 -8.75 -3.62 7.99
CA VAL A 91 -8.71 -4.82 7.16
C VAL A 91 -7.57 -5.68 7.65
N SER A 92 -7.77 -6.98 7.82
CA SER A 92 -6.71 -7.88 8.21
C SER A 92 -6.68 -9.16 7.39
N VAL A 93 -5.49 -9.73 7.29
CA VAL A 93 -5.25 -11.05 6.71
C VAL A 93 -4.36 -11.87 7.64
N THR A 94 -4.78 -13.10 7.90
CA THR A 94 -4.03 -14.08 8.68
C THR A 94 -3.60 -15.22 7.78
N PHE A 95 -2.31 -15.58 7.78
CA PHE A 95 -1.74 -16.62 6.92
C PHE A 95 -0.54 -17.30 7.59
N ASP A 96 -0.09 -18.42 7.02
CA ASP A 96 1.11 -19.12 7.46
C ASP A 96 2.35 -18.59 6.72
N ASP A 97 3.31 -18.07 7.47
CA ASP A 97 4.53 -17.44 6.96
C ASP A 97 5.71 -18.41 7.06
N TYR A 98 6.20 -18.84 5.89
CA TYR A 98 7.34 -19.76 5.75
C TYR A 98 8.66 -19.04 5.44
N THR A 99 8.73 -17.71 5.56
CA THR A 99 9.94 -16.94 5.21
C THR A 99 11.16 -17.23 6.08
N ARG A 100 10.95 -17.76 7.31
CA ARG A 100 12.03 -18.03 8.28
C ARG A 100 12.31 -19.51 8.51
N SER A 101 11.34 -20.38 8.31
CA SER A 101 11.46 -21.83 8.51
C SER A 101 10.36 -22.60 7.76
N ASP A 102 10.59 -23.89 7.55
CA ASP A 102 9.62 -24.80 6.90
C ASP A 102 8.41 -25.14 7.79
N GLU A 103 8.46 -24.86 9.09
CA GLU A 103 7.37 -25.15 10.03
C GLU A 103 6.19 -24.17 9.92
N GLY A 104 6.40 -22.99 9.32
CA GLY A 104 5.36 -21.97 9.12
C GLY A 104 4.95 -21.27 10.43
N GLU A 105 5.00 -19.94 10.46
CA GLU A 105 4.52 -19.15 11.58
C GLU A 105 3.18 -18.48 11.23
N ARG A 106 2.13 -18.70 12.04
CA ARG A 106 0.84 -18.02 11.84
C ARG A 106 0.99 -16.53 12.12
N ARG A 107 0.80 -15.69 11.11
CA ARG A 107 0.91 -14.23 11.22
C ARG A 107 -0.36 -13.52 10.80
N THR A 108 -0.60 -12.36 11.40
CA THR A 108 -1.69 -11.44 11.04
C THR A 108 -1.11 -10.10 10.61
N VAL A 109 -1.53 -9.62 9.43
CA VAL A 109 -1.27 -8.25 8.97
C VAL A 109 -2.58 -7.48 9.07
N ILE A 110 -2.52 -6.27 9.64
CA ILE A 110 -3.67 -5.37 9.84
C ILE A 110 -3.36 -4.03 9.16
N TRP A 111 -4.33 -3.47 8.44
CA TRP A 111 -4.25 -2.15 7.80
C TRP A 111 -5.37 -1.26 8.33
N GLN A 112 -5.01 -0.02 8.67
CA GLN A 112 -5.94 0.99 9.17
C GLN A 112 -6.47 1.90 8.05
N ALA A 113 -7.79 1.90 7.82
CA ALA A 113 -8.44 2.87 6.94
C ALA A 113 -8.54 4.26 7.61
N PRO A 114 -8.59 5.38 6.85
CA PRO A 114 -8.67 5.44 5.39
C PRO A 114 -7.32 5.17 4.72
N PHE A 115 -7.36 4.69 3.48
CA PHE A 115 -6.15 4.40 2.71
C PHE A 115 -5.72 5.62 1.90
N ILE A 116 -4.41 5.86 1.88
CA ILE A 116 -3.81 7.02 1.24
C ILE A 116 -2.98 6.61 0.04
N LYS A 117 -3.01 7.46 -0.98
CA LYS A 117 -2.17 7.34 -2.16
C LYS A 117 -1.22 8.54 -2.21
N PRO A 118 0.07 8.36 -1.88
CA PRO A 118 1.04 9.45 -1.88
C PRO A 118 1.19 10.07 -3.27
N ASP A 119 1.39 11.38 -3.32
CA ASP A 119 1.85 12.07 -4.52
C ASP A 119 3.34 12.36 -4.37
N ARG A 120 4.14 11.60 -5.12
CA ARG A 120 5.60 11.67 -5.05
C ARG A 120 6.15 13.01 -5.51
N GLU A 121 5.48 13.69 -6.43
CA GLU A 121 5.91 15.02 -6.88
C GLU A 121 5.66 16.06 -5.79
N ASP A 122 4.56 15.96 -5.05
CA ASP A 122 4.30 16.80 -3.88
C ASP A 122 5.28 16.50 -2.74
N ASP A 123 5.63 15.23 -2.51
CA ASP A 123 6.68 14.86 -1.56
C ASP A 123 8.01 15.56 -1.90
N TYR A 124 8.39 15.58 -3.18
CA TYR A 124 9.60 16.29 -3.61
C TYR A 124 9.51 17.79 -3.39
N LYS A 125 8.34 18.42 -3.61
CA LYS A 125 8.16 19.86 -3.35
C LYS A 125 8.32 20.19 -1.86
N VAL A 126 7.72 19.38 -0.99
CA VAL A 126 7.82 19.55 0.47
C VAL A 126 9.27 19.42 0.92
N ALA A 127 9.95 18.35 0.50
CA ALA A 127 11.36 18.14 0.83
C ALA A 127 12.26 19.26 0.29
N TRP A 128 12.02 19.70 -0.96
CA TRP A 128 12.81 20.77 -1.57
C TRP A 128 12.65 22.10 -0.83
N ALA A 129 11.43 22.46 -0.44
CA ALA A 129 11.16 23.67 0.31
C ALA A 129 11.91 23.68 1.66
N PHE A 130 11.94 22.56 2.37
CA PHE A 130 12.68 22.40 3.62
C PHE A 130 14.19 22.68 3.42
N PHE A 131 14.83 22.01 2.46
CA PHE A 131 16.27 22.18 2.23
C PHE A 131 16.65 23.54 1.61
N ALA A 132 15.71 24.23 0.97
CA ALA A 132 15.94 25.58 0.46
C ALA A 132 16.01 26.61 1.60
N GLN A 133 15.15 26.48 2.62
CA GLN A 133 15.11 27.38 3.79
C GLN A 133 16.39 27.26 4.63
N ASP A 134 16.92 26.04 4.79
CA ASP A 134 18.18 25.82 5.51
C ASP A 134 19.38 26.49 4.82
N LYS A 135 19.35 26.63 3.49
CA LYS A 135 20.41 27.33 2.74
C LYS A 135 20.39 28.84 2.89
N GLU A 136 19.24 29.43 3.20
CA GLU A 136 19.11 30.88 3.43
C GLU A 136 19.40 31.28 4.88
N SER A 137 19.54 30.30 5.77
CA SER A 137 19.82 30.50 7.20
C SER A 137 21.32 30.42 7.56
N VAL A 138 22.20 30.32 6.55
CA VAL A 138 23.67 30.22 6.69
C VAL A 138 24.36 31.41 6.05
#